data_AF-A0A534ZHZ8-F1
#
_entry.id   AF-A0A534ZHZ8-F1
#
_cell.length_a   1.000
_cell.length_b   1.000
_cell.length_c   1.000
_cell.angle_alpha   90.00
_cell.angle_beta   90.00
_cell.angle_gamma   90.00
#
_symmetry.space_group_name_H-M   'P 1'
#
loop_
_entity.id
_entity.type
_entity.pdbx_description
1 polymer ?
#
loop_
_entity_poly.entity_id
_entity_poly.type
_entity_poly.pdbx_seq_one_letter_code
_entity_poly.pdbx_strand_id
1 'polypeptide(L)'
;MTSDAARHLVSPDGLWFWNGVEERWEPVAADRPEPAKAPKSPAPPEKQRDRGLDSFAGTVRSEDLVYGQAVLVWARWILIGTGLLLSFWSPTDLLTLQVQLGAIIALAFGNFYLHVQLLRGRPAIDNIIYGASLADIVVVTALVIVQHGYPSPVFIFYFAAIVGISVAFPTPIAAIYTALTVGVYGVIALASTPVDDLPAVFTRLFMIAAIAVCGNVFARSESRRRADAIRIHREMVDEVERFPAQQQVATKA
;
A
#
# COMPACT_ATOMS: atom_id res chain seq x y z
N MET A 1 -24.18 -30.34 -80.46
CA MET A 1 -25.28 -29.45 -80.00
C MET A 1 -25.50 -29.79 -78.53
N THR A 2 -25.09 -29.01 -77.55
CA THR A 2 -25.13 -27.54 -77.44
C THR A 2 -23.94 -26.98 -76.64
N SER A 3 -23.33 -25.90 -77.17
CA SER A 3 -22.77 -24.75 -76.43
C SER A 3 -21.59 -25.05 -75.47
N ASP A 4 -20.30 -24.89 -75.77
CA ASP A 4 -19.54 -23.80 -76.42
C ASP A 4 -19.78 -22.37 -75.87
N ALA A 5 -20.25 -22.24 -74.62
CA ALA A 5 -20.52 -20.93 -74.00
C ALA A 5 -19.77 -20.63 -72.68
N ALA A 6 -18.62 -21.27 -72.39
CA ALA A 6 -17.88 -20.99 -71.16
C ALA A 6 -16.38 -20.69 -71.35
N ARG A 7 -15.93 -20.42 -72.58
CA ARG A 7 -14.53 -20.04 -72.87
C ARG A 7 -14.26 -18.53 -72.84
N HIS A 8 -15.22 -17.71 -72.41
CA HIS A 8 -15.17 -16.25 -72.59
C HIS A 8 -15.10 -15.40 -71.31
N LEU A 9 -14.92 -15.98 -70.12
CA LEU A 9 -14.86 -15.19 -68.87
C LEU A 9 -13.66 -15.57 -68.00
N VAL A 10 -12.50 -15.71 -68.64
CA VAL A 10 -11.19 -15.72 -67.98
C VAL A 10 -10.52 -14.40 -68.32
N SER A 11 -9.88 -13.77 -67.34
CA SER A 11 -9.22 -12.48 -67.55
C SER A 11 -8.07 -12.63 -68.58
N PRO A 12 -7.73 -11.59 -69.35
CA PRO A 12 -6.71 -11.68 -70.41
C PRO A 12 -5.31 -12.12 -69.93
N ASP A 13 -5.02 -11.89 -68.64
CA ASP A 13 -3.81 -12.29 -67.94
C ASP A 13 -3.85 -13.74 -67.41
N GLY A 14 -4.98 -14.44 -67.54
CA GLY A 14 -5.13 -15.86 -67.21
C GLY A 14 -5.10 -16.18 -65.71
N LEU A 15 -5.07 -15.16 -64.85
CA LEU A 15 -4.95 -15.30 -63.40
C LEU A 15 -6.30 -15.42 -62.69
N TRP A 16 -7.40 -15.05 -63.36
CA TRP A 16 -8.74 -14.99 -62.76
C TRP A 16 -9.79 -15.57 -63.69
N PHE A 17 -10.78 -16.25 -63.13
CA PHE A 17 -11.97 -16.67 -63.87
C PHE A 17 -13.24 -16.19 -63.17
N TRP A 18 -14.28 -15.91 -63.96
CA TRP A 18 -15.56 -15.44 -63.46
C TRP A 18 -16.42 -16.61 -63.00
N ASN A 19 -16.83 -16.59 -61.73
CA ASN A 19 -17.77 -17.55 -61.18
C ASN A 19 -19.20 -17.02 -61.40
N GLY A 20 -19.90 -17.58 -62.40
CA GLY A 20 -21.26 -17.17 -62.77
C GLY A 20 -22.37 -17.56 -61.79
N VAL A 21 -22.06 -18.32 -60.73
CA VAL A 21 -23.03 -18.66 -59.67
C VAL A 21 -22.99 -17.65 -58.52
N GLU A 22 -21.80 -17.13 -58.21
CA GLU A 22 -21.61 -16.14 -57.13
C GLU A 22 -21.40 -14.71 -57.65
N GLU A 23 -21.49 -14.51 -58.97
CA GLU A 23 -21.29 -13.23 -59.66
C GLU A 23 -20.01 -12.49 -59.24
N ARG A 24 -18.89 -13.21 -59.07
CA ARG A 24 -17.60 -12.63 -58.68
C ARG A 24 -16.40 -13.29 -59.38
N TRP A 25 -15.28 -12.56 -59.44
CA TRP A 25 -13.99 -13.05 -59.98
C TRP A 25 -13.21 -13.81 -58.91
N GLU A 26 -12.74 -15.02 -59.24
CA GLU A 26 -11.92 -15.86 -58.35
C GLU A 26 -10.56 -16.20 -58.99
N PRO A 27 -9.48 -16.31 -58.19
CA PRO A 27 -8.15 -16.54 -58.72
C PRO A 27 -8.01 -17.99 -59.20
N VAL A 28 -7.43 -18.17 -60.38
CA VAL A 28 -7.04 -19.48 -60.91
C VAL A 28 -5.84 -19.93 -60.08
N ALA A 29 -6.06 -20.85 -59.14
CA ALA A 29 -5.01 -21.39 -58.29
C ALA A 29 -3.95 -22.10 -59.15
N ALA A 30 -2.89 -21.38 -59.48
CA ALA A 30 -1.72 -21.96 -60.13
C ALA A 30 -0.98 -22.82 -59.11
N ASP A 31 -0.98 -24.13 -59.31
CA ASP A 31 -0.14 -25.11 -58.60
C ASP A 31 1.33 -24.67 -58.65
N ARG A 32 1.73 -23.91 -57.63
CA ARG A 32 3.10 -23.51 -57.39
C ARG A 32 3.52 -24.18 -56.08
N PRO A 33 4.64 -24.93 -56.06
CA PRO A 33 5.07 -25.66 -54.88
C PRO A 33 5.22 -24.71 -53.69
N GLU A 34 4.65 -25.11 -52.56
CA GLU A 34 4.60 -24.39 -51.29
C GLU A 34 6.02 -23.89 -50.93
N PRO A 35 6.30 -22.57 -50.96
CA PRO A 35 7.56 -22.08 -50.44
C PRO A 35 7.55 -22.32 -48.93
N ALA A 36 8.54 -23.10 -48.47
CA ALA A 36 8.77 -23.43 -47.08
C ALA A 36 8.46 -22.23 -46.16
N LYS A 37 7.60 -22.45 -45.16
CA LYS A 37 7.23 -21.46 -44.14
C LYS A 37 8.46 -20.65 -43.73
N ALA A 38 8.50 -19.39 -44.16
CA ALA A 38 9.49 -18.45 -43.71
C ALA A 38 9.51 -18.46 -42.17
N PRO A 39 10.69 -18.46 -41.52
CA PRO A 39 10.75 -18.29 -40.08
C PRO A 39 9.95 -17.04 -39.73
N LYS A 40 8.95 -17.19 -38.84
CA LYS A 40 8.21 -16.05 -38.30
C LYS A 40 9.25 -15.00 -37.88
N SER A 41 9.24 -13.84 -38.54
CA SER A 41 9.96 -12.67 -38.01
C SER A 41 9.63 -12.57 -36.53
N PRO A 42 10.63 -12.41 -35.65
CA PRO A 42 10.38 -12.26 -34.24
C PRO A 42 9.39 -11.12 -34.07
N ALA A 43 8.33 -11.38 -33.30
CA ALA A 43 7.34 -10.38 -32.95
C ALA A 43 8.07 -9.10 -32.48
N PRO A 44 7.53 -7.90 -32.75
CA PRO A 44 8.00 -6.69 -32.07
C PRO A 44 8.11 -7.02 -30.59
N PRO A 45 9.21 -6.68 -29.89
CA PRO A 45 9.38 -7.08 -28.50
C PRO A 45 8.12 -6.65 -27.75
N GLU A 46 7.34 -7.67 -27.36
CA GLU A 46 6.21 -7.53 -26.48
C GLU A 46 6.76 -6.75 -25.30
N LYS A 47 6.32 -5.49 -25.13
CA LYS A 47 6.80 -4.59 -24.08
C LYS A 47 6.94 -5.43 -22.83
N GLN A 48 8.19 -5.69 -22.45
CA GLN A 48 8.56 -6.46 -21.30
C GLN A 48 8.01 -5.65 -20.13
N ARG A 49 6.75 -5.93 -19.78
CA ARG A 49 6.03 -5.32 -18.67
C ARG A 49 7.00 -5.35 -17.51
N ASP A 50 7.17 -4.19 -16.89
CA ASP A 50 8.13 -3.77 -15.87
C ASP A 50 8.19 -4.67 -14.61
N ARG A 51 8.28 -5.99 -14.78
CA ARG A 51 8.28 -7.03 -13.74
C ARG A 51 9.51 -6.94 -12.84
N GLY A 52 10.57 -6.28 -13.28
CA GLY A 52 11.79 -6.09 -12.51
C GLY A 52 11.68 -4.97 -11.49
N LEU A 53 11.15 -3.80 -11.89
CA LEU A 53 11.09 -2.62 -11.03
C LEU A 53 9.84 -2.60 -10.16
N ASP A 54 8.70 -3.08 -10.68
CA ASP A 54 7.45 -3.14 -9.91
C ASP A 54 7.48 -4.24 -8.85
N SER A 55 8.17 -5.37 -9.12
CA SER A 55 8.33 -6.41 -8.09
C SER A 55 9.32 -6.00 -7.01
N PHE A 56 10.41 -5.31 -7.36
CA PHE A 56 11.35 -4.74 -6.40
C PHE A 56 10.73 -3.59 -5.59
N ALA A 57 10.00 -2.68 -6.23
CA ALA A 57 9.25 -1.64 -5.54
C ALA A 57 8.16 -2.25 -4.66
N GLY A 58 7.55 -3.36 -5.09
CA GLY A 58 6.60 -4.15 -4.32
C GLY A 58 7.21 -4.79 -3.08
N THR A 59 8.37 -5.45 -3.19
CA THR A 59 9.07 -6.06 -2.05
C THR A 59 9.56 -5.01 -1.06
N VAL A 60 10.20 -3.93 -1.52
CA VAL A 60 10.67 -2.85 -0.64
C VAL A 60 9.50 -2.17 0.08
N ARG A 61 8.39 -1.92 -0.63
CA ARG A 61 7.17 -1.35 -0.02
C ARG A 61 6.51 -2.33 0.95
N SER A 62 6.53 -3.63 0.68
CA SER A 62 6.01 -4.66 1.58
C SER A 62 6.88 -4.84 2.83
N GLU A 63 8.20 -4.74 2.71
CA GLU A 63 9.13 -4.81 3.84
C GLU A 63 9.01 -3.55 4.72
N ASP A 64 8.89 -2.35 4.13
CA ASP A 64 8.60 -1.12 4.85
C ASP A 64 7.24 -1.17 5.58
N LEU A 65 6.21 -1.79 4.98
CA LEU A 65 4.92 -2.06 5.62
C LEU A 65 5.02 -3.07 6.76
N VAL A 66 5.81 -4.13 6.62
CA VAL A 66 6.04 -5.16 7.65
C VAL A 66 6.78 -4.57 8.86
N TYR A 67 7.78 -3.70 8.64
CA TYR A 67 8.46 -2.99 9.72
C TYR A 67 7.59 -1.89 10.35
N GLY A 68 6.84 -1.15 9.53
CA GLY A 68 5.82 -0.20 10.01
C GLY A 68 4.75 -0.89 10.86
N GLN A 69 4.39 -2.13 10.51
CA GLN A 69 3.44 -2.95 11.26
C GLN A 69 3.88 -3.22 12.70
N ALA A 70 5.16 -3.50 12.94
CA ALA A 70 5.69 -3.68 14.29
C ALA A 70 5.56 -2.39 15.11
N VAL A 71 5.81 -1.23 14.49
CA VAL A 71 5.63 0.07 15.15
C VAL A 71 4.15 0.36 15.42
N LEU A 72 3.23 0.02 14.50
CA LEU A 72 1.78 0.12 14.77
C LEU A 72 1.38 -0.73 15.97
N VAL A 73 1.87 -1.96 16.02
CA VAL A 73 1.60 -2.88 17.12
C VAL A 73 2.10 -2.28 18.44
N TRP A 74 3.35 -1.79 18.50
CA TRP A 74 3.90 -1.17 19.70
C TRP A 74 3.20 0.13 20.09
N ALA A 75 2.90 1.00 19.13
CA ALA A 75 2.14 2.24 19.35
C ALA A 75 0.76 1.93 19.95
N ARG A 76 0.08 0.89 19.45
CA ARG A 76 -1.19 0.43 20.02
C ARG A 76 -1.03 -0.20 21.40
N TRP A 77 0.04 -0.95 21.67
CA TRP A 77 0.31 -1.45 23.03
C TRP A 77 0.59 -0.32 24.02
N ILE A 78 1.27 0.75 23.58
CA ILE A 78 1.46 1.97 24.38
C ILE A 78 0.12 2.68 24.61
N LEU A 79 -0.76 2.75 23.60
CA LEU A 79 -2.09 3.34 23.69
C LEU A 79 -2.98 2.55 24.67
N ILE A 80 -2.98 1.22 24.58
CA ILE A 80 -3.67 0.32 25.51
C ILE A 80 -3.10 0.47 26.93
N GLY A 81 -1.78 0.43 27.09
CA GLY A 81 -1.11 0.54 28.38
C GLY A 81 -1.36 1.88 29.07
N THR A 82 -1.27 2.97 28.33
CA THR A 82 -1.59 4.32 28.82
C THR A 82 -3.10 4.46 29.09
N GLY A 83 -3.94 3.83 28.26
CA GLY A 83 -5.37 3.63 28.44
C GLY A 83 -5.73 3.09 29.81
N LEU A 84 -5.12 1.96 30.15
CA LEU A 84 -5.30 1.29 31.42
C LEU A 84 -4.78 2.16 32.56
N LEU A 85 -3.57 2.70 32.43
CA LEU A 85 -2.96 3.50 33.49
C LEU A 85 -3.80 4.74 33.85
N LEU A 86 -4.28 5.48 32.84
CA LEU A 86 -5.13 6.65 33.06
C LEU A 86 -6.52 6.27 33.58
N SER A 87 -7.05 5.12 33.16
CA SER A 87 -8.30 4.56 33.70
C SER A 87 -8.20 4.35 35.22
N PHE A 88 -7.05 3.90 35.72
CA PHE A 88 -6.86 3.64 37.15
C PHE A 88 -6.43 4.87 37.97
N TRP A 89 -6.00 5.98 37.34
CA TRP A 89 -5.41 7.11 38.06
C TRP A 89 -6.43 8.09 38.65
N SER A 90 -7.60 8.28 38.02
CA SER A 90 -8.64 9.20 38.51
C SER A 90 -10.05 8.63 38.29
N PRO A 91 -10.57 7.81 39.23
CA PRO A 91 -11.91 7.24 39.10
C PRO A 91 -12.97 8.31 39.35
N THR A 92 -13.52 8.89 38.28
CA THR A 92 -14.60 9.90 38.38
C THR A 92 -15.98 9.26 38.41
N ASP A 93 -16.17 8.07 37.80
CA ASP A 93 -17.43 7.31 37.80
C ASP A 93 -17.27 5.83 37.38
N LEU A 94 -18.03 4.92 38.01
CA LEU A 94 -17.98 3.47 37.74
C LEU A 94 -18.40 3.09 36.32
N LEU A 95 -19.41 3.78 35.76
CA LEU A 95 -19.92 3.51 34.41
C LEU A 95 -18.93 3.98 33.33
N THR A 96 -18.32 5.15 33.54
CA THR A 96 -17.26 5.68 32.67
C THR A 96 -16.04 4.75 32.69
N LEU A 97 -15.68 4.22 33.87
CA LEU A 97 -14.60 3.26 34.02
C LEU A 97 -14.90 1.94 33.28
N GLN A 98 -16.12 1.41 33.40
CA GLN A 98 -16.53 0.18 32.71
C GLN A 98 -16.53 0.34 31.18
N VAL A 99 -17.03 1.47 30.67
CA VAL A 99 -17.04 1.77 29.24
C VAL A 99 -15.61 1.97 28.73
N GLN A 100 -14.77 2.70 29.47
CA GLN A 100 -13.37 2.90 29.12
C GLN A 100 -12.60 1.56 29.12
N LEU A 101 -12.75 0.75 30.15
CA LEU A 101 -12.10 -0.56 30.25
C LEU A 101 -12.61 -1.52 29.16
N GLY A 102 -13.92 -1.54 28.91
CA GLY A 102 -14.53 -2.31 27.83
C GLY A 102 -14.01 -1.90 26.44
N ALA A 103 -13.90 -0.60 26.18
CA ALA A 103 -13.35 -0.08 24.93
C ALA A 103 -11.86 -0.42 24.78
N ILE A 104 -11.06 -0.28 25.85
CA ILE A 104 -9.64 -0.65 25.84
C ILE A 104 -9.47 -2.15 25.61
N ILE A 105 -10.28 -2.99 26.26
CA ILE A 105 -10.26 -4.44 26.08
C ILE A 105 -10.68 -4.81 24.65
N ALA A 106 -11.71 -4.19 24.10
CA ALA A 106 -12.13 -4.41 22.72
C ALA A 106 -11.03 -4.02 21.72
N LEU A 107 -10.36 -2.88 21.95
CA LEU A 107 -9.19 -2.46 21.17
C LEU A 107 -8.04 -3.47 21.29
N ALA A 108 -7.78 -3.95 22.50
CA ALA A 108 -6.73 -4.92 22.78
C ALA A 108 -7.00 -6.26 22.09
N PHE A 109 -8.24 -6.74 22.05
CA PHE A 109 -8.62 -7.96 21.32
C PHE A 109 -8.46 -7.80 19.80
N GLY A 110 -8.93 -6.69 19.23
CA GLY A 110 -8.76 -6.39 17.80
C GLY A 110 -7.28 -6.30 17.41
N ASN A 111 -6.47 -5.69 18.27
CA ASN A 111 -5.04 -5.55 18.06
C ASN A 111 -4.27 -6.87 18.27
N PHE A 112 -4.65 -7.68 19.25
CA PHE A 112 -4.10 -9.02 19.48
C PHE A 112 -4.38 -9.95 18.30
N TYR A 113 -5.57 -9.89 17.71
CA TYR A 113 -5.92 -10.66 16.53
C TYR A 113 -5.02 -10.32 15.33
N LEU A 114 -4.79 -9.03 15.07
CA LEU A 114 -3.86 -8.57 14.03
C LEU A 114 -2.41 -8.96 14.33
N HIS A 115 -1.99 -8.91 15.58
CA HIS A 115 -0.65 -9.32 16.02
C HIS A 115 -0.39 -10.82 15.82
N VAL A 116 -1.37 -11.66 16.17
CA VAL A 116 -1.32 -13.12 15.94
C VAL A 116 -1.34 -13.45 14.46
N GLN A 117 -2.04 -12.66 13.64
CA GLN A 117 -2.06 -12.85 12.19
C GLN A 117 -0.70 -12.53 11.54
N LEU A 118 -0.03 -11.48 12.04
CA LEU A 118 1.37 -11.13 11.72
C LEU A 118 2.36 -12.24 12.09
N LEU A 119 2.26 -12.76 13.32
CA LEU A 119 3.09 -13.87 13.82
C LEU A 119 2.90 -15.17 13.02
N ARG A 120 1.74 -15.34 12.38
CA ARG A 120 1.43 -16.49 11.51
C ARG A 120 1.93 -16.34 10.08
N GLY A 121 2.68 -15.27 9.77
CA GLY A 121 3.35 -15.10 8.46
C GLY A 121 2.40 -14.92 7.28
N ARG A 122 1.11 -14.65 7.52
CA ARG A 122 0.19 -14.28 6.45
C ARG A 122 0.23 -12.76 6.31
N PRO A 123 0.69 -12.20 5.18
CA PRO A 123 0.63 -10.76 4.96
C PRO A 123 -0.83 -10.34 5.13
N ALA A 124 -1.10 -9.53 6.15
CA ALA A 124 -2.41 -8.96 6.33
C ALA A 124 -2.70 -8.12 5.09
N ILE A 125 -3.86 -8.35 4.46
CA ILE A 125 -4.28 -7.62 3.27
C ILE A 125 -4.22 -6.12 3.62
N ASP A 126 -3.57 -5.29 2.79
CA ASP A 126 -3.35 -3.86 3.05
C ASP A 126 -4.62 -3.15 3.59
N ASN A 127 -5.79 -3.50 3.06
CA ASN A 127 -7.09 -2.97 3.47
C ASN A 127 -7.47 -3.23 4.93
N ILE A 128 -7.06 -4.37 5.51
CA ILE A 128 -7.33 -4.71 6.91
C ILE A 128 -6.51 -3.82 7.85
N ILE A 129 -5.28 -3.49 7.46
CA ILE A 129 -4.39 -2.64 8.27
C ILE A 129 -4.94 -1.20 8.29
N TYR A 130 -5.31 -0.65 7.13
CA TYR A 130 -5.96 0.66 7.04
C TYR A 130 -7.29 0.70 7.81
N GLY A 131 -8.13 -0.34 7.66
CA GLY A 131 -9.39 -0.45 8.39
C GLY A 131 -9.20 -0.51 9.90
N ALA A 132 -8.20 -1.24 10.38
CA ALA A 132 -7.90 -1.32 11.81
C ALA A 132 -7.40 0.01 12.39
N SER A 133 -6.56 0.75 11.67
CA SER A 133 -6.13 2.09 12.12
C SER A 133 -7.26 3.11 12.13
N LEU A 134 -8.22 2.99 11.19
CA LEU A 134 -9.44 3.78 11.23
C LEU A 134 -10.30 3.43 12.46
N ALA A 135 -10.43 2.15 12.78
CA ALA A 135 -11.16 1.69 13.96
C ALA A 135 -10.56 2.26 15.26
N ASP A 136 -9.23 2.32 15.38
CA ASP A 136 -8.56 2.92 16.53
C ASP A 136 -8.99 4.39 16.73
N ILE A 137 -8.97 5.19 15.65
CA ILE A 137 -9.42 6.60 15.68
C ILE A 137 -10.90 6.69 16.06
N VAL A 138 -11.75 5.84 15.49
CA VAL A 138 -13.19 5.82 15.80
C VAL A 138 -13.44 5.52 17.27
N VAL A 139 -12.73 4.54 17.85
CA VAL A 139 -12.91 4.20 19.27
C VAL A 139 -12.42 5.31 20.18
N VAL A 140 -11.25 5.89 19.91
CA VAL A 140 -10.76 7.06 20.67
C VAL A 140 -11.76 8.22 20.57
N THR A 141 -12.32 8.46 19.38
CA THR A 141 -13.34 9.49 19.15
C THR A 141 -14.60 9.23 19.97
N ALA A 142 -15.11 8.01 19.97
CA ALA A 142 -16.29 7.63 20.74
C ALA A 142 -16.07 7.84 22.24
N LEU A 143 -14.90 7.48 22.77
CA LEU A 143 -14.56 7.69 24.16
C LEU A 143 -14.48 9.19 24.52
N VAL A 144 -13.90 10.01 23.64
CA VAL A 144 -13.86 11.47 23.85
C VAL A 144 -15.27 12.06 23.89
N ILE A 145 -16.17 11.61 23.02
CA ILE A 145 -17.58 12.05 23.03
C ILE A 145 -18.28 11.65 24.33
N VAL A 146 -18.11 10.39 24.76
CA VAL A 146 -18.70 9.88 26.02
C VAL A 146 -18.20 10.66 27.24
N GLN A 147 -16.98 11.17 27.20
CA GLN A 147 -16.38 11.98 28.26
C GLN A 147 -16.54 13.49 28.05
N HIS A 148 -17.61 13.90 27.36
CA HIS A 148 -17.99 15.31 27.17
C HIS A 148 -17.06 16.15 26.28
N GLY A 149 -16.24 15.54 25.43
CA GLY A 149 -15.47 16.24 24.40
C GLY A 149 -14.17 16.85 24.93
N TYR A 150 -14.03 18.18 24.83
CA TYR A 150 -12.80 18.91 25.20
C TYR A 150 -12.23 18.61 26.60
N PRO A 151 -13.02 18.56 27.70
CA PRO A 151 -12.44 18.30 29.02
C PRO A 151 -11.91 16.85 29.17
N SER A 152 -12.21 15.95 28.23
CA SER A 152 -11.78 14.56 28.33
C SER A 152 -10.26 14.40 28.31
N PRO A 153 -9.65 13.68 29.27
CA PRO A 153 -8.22 13.34 29.24
C PRO A 153 -7.87 12.28 28.19
N VAL A 154 -8.87 11.58 27.63
CA VAL A 154 -8.71 10.51 26.63
C VAL A 154 -8.17 11.03 25.29
N PHE A 155 -8.25 12.34 25.04
CA PHE A 155 -7.70 12.94 23.82
C PHE A 155 -6.21 12.63 23.59
N ILE A 156 -5.46 12.35 24.67
CA ILE A 156 -4.05 11.95 24.61
C ILE A 156 -3.85 10.69 23.76
N PHE A 157 -4.85 9.81 23.65
CA PHE A 157 -4.76 8.63 22.79
C PHE A 157 -4.71 8.95 21.30
N TYR A 158 -5.20 10.11 20.87
CA TYR A 158 -4.96 10.57 19.49
C TYR A 158 -3.47 10.71 19.20
N PHE A 159 -2.66 11.12 20.18
CA PHE A 159 -1.21 11.22 20.00
C PHE A 159 -0.56 9.87 19.74
N ALA A 160 -0.91 8.86 20.54
CA ALA A 160 -0.39 7.50 20.35
C ALA A 160 -0.86 6.89 19.02
N ALA A 161 -2.14 7.09 18.66
CA ALA A 161 -2.69 6.60 17.38
C ALA A 161 -1.99 7.26 16.19
N ILE A 162 -1.83 8.59 16.22
CA ILE A 162 -1.22 9.36 15.13
C ILE A 162 0.27 9.10 15.01
N VAL A 163 1.02 8.94 16.11
CA VAL A 163 2.42 8.47 16.03
C VAL A 163 2.50 7.13 15.31
N GLY A 164 1.69 6.15 15.72
CA GLY A 164 1.69 4.83 15.12
C GLY A 164 1.40 4.89 13.62
N ILE A 165 0.37 5.64 13.24
CA ILE A 165 -0.02 5.86 11.85
C ILE A 165 1.10 6.55 11.06
N SER A 166 1.72 7.60 11.60
CA SER A 166 2.76 8.37 10.93
C SER A 166 4.07 7.61 10.73
N VAL A 167 4.37 6.62 11.58
CA VAL A 167 5.59 5.82 11.41
C VAL A 167 5.37 4.66 10.45
N ALA A 168 4.14 4.15 10.35
CA ALA A 168 3.89 2.90 9.64
C ALA A 168 3.29 3.06 8.25
N PHE A 169 2.59 4.16 8.00
CA PHE A 169 1.99 4.40 6.69
C PHE A 169 2.83 5.39 5.87
N PRO A 170 2.75 5.30 4.55
CA PRO A 170 3.29 6.33 3.67
C PRO A 170 2.75 7.72 4.05
N THR A 171 3.59 8.75 3.93
CA THR A 171 3.25 10.16 4.21
C THR A 171 1.88 10.61 3.70
N PRO A 172 1.44 10.33 2.45
CA PRO A 172 0.13 10.78 1.99
C PRO A 172 -1.03 10.16 2.78
N ILE A 173 -0.92 8.89 3.18
CA ILE A 173 -1.97 8.20 3.92
C ILE A 173 -1.98 8.68 5.37
N ALA A 174 -0.80 8.78 6.01
CA ALA A 174 -0.68 9.34 7.35
C ALA A 174 -1.24 10.78 7.43
N ALA A 175 -1.01 11.59 6.40
CA ALA A 175 -1.56 12.94 6.31
C ALA A 175 -3.09 12.94 6.25
N ILE A 176 -3.72 12.02 5.51
CA ILE A 176 -5.18 11.89 5.45
C ILE A 176 -5.75 11.54 6.82
N TYR A 177 -5.20 10.53 7.50
CA TYR A 177 -5.66 10.15 8.84
C TYR A 177 -5.45 11.25 9.88
N THR A 178 -4.33 11.97 9.79
CA THR A 178 -4.06 13.13 10.65
C THR A 178 -5.06 14.25 10.40
N ALA A 179 -5.29 14.62 9.14
CA ALA A 179 -6.25 15.66 8.78
C ALA A 179 -7.67 15.29 9.22
N LEU A 180 -8.07 14.03 9.04
CA LEU A 180 -9.35 13.50 9.51
C LEU A 180 -9.45 13.61 11.04
N THR A 181 -8.42 13.19 11.76
CA THR A 181 -8.40 13.25 13.24
C THR A 181 -8.45 14.68 13.75
N VAL A 182 -7.64 15.58 13.19
CA VAL A 182 -7.65 17.01 13.51
C VAL A 182 -9.01 17.63 13.21
N GLY A 183 -9.62 17.31 12.08
CA GLY A 183 -10.95 17.80 11.72
C GLY A 183 -12.04 17.31 12.68
N VAL A 184 -12.11 15.99 12.91
CA VAL A 184 -13.13 15.38 13.78
C VAL A 184 -12.97 15.85 15.23
N TYR A 185 -11.77 15.76 15.80
CA TYR A 185 -11.53 16.23 17.16
C TYR A 185 -11.70 17.75 17.26
N GLY A 186 -11.31 18.52 16.24
CA GLY A 186 -11.52 19.96 16.19
C GLY A 186 -12.99 20.34 16.26
N VAL A 187 -13.85 19.67 15.49
CA VAL A 187 -15.30 19.87 15.54
C VAL A 187 -15.85 19.54 16.93
N ILE A 188 -15.45 18.40 17.52
CA ILE A 188 -15.91 17.99 18.86
C ILE A 188 -15.45 18.98 19.93
N ALA A 189 -14.19 19.38 19.90
CA ALA A 189 -13.62 20.31 20.87
C ALA A 189 -14.27 21.69 20.76
N LEU A 190 -14.38 22.26 19.54
CA LEU A 190 -15.04 23.54 19.34
C LEU A 190 -16.51 23.54 19.78
N ALA A 191 -17.21 22.42 19.62
CA ALA A 191 -18.61 22.29 20.05
C ALA A 191 -18.78 22.11 21.58
N SER A 192 -17.73 21.74 22.31
CA SER A 192 -17.79 21.42 23.75
C SER A 192 -16.95 22.36 24.63
N THR A 193 -16.14 23.24 24.04
CA THR A 193 -15.22 24.15 24.73
C THR A 193 -15.90 25.46 25.14
N PRO A 194 -15.67 25.95 26.38
CA PRO A 194 -15.96 27.32 26.76
C PRO A 194 -15.12 28.34 25.98
N VAL A 195 -15.64 29.53 25.69
CA VAL A 195 -14.97 30.53 24.82
C VAL A 195 -13.55 30.90 25.32
N ASP A 196 -13.36 30.93 26.63
CA ASP A 196 -12.08 31.30 27.26
C ASP A 196 -10.96 30.26 27.00
N ASP A 197 -11.33 29.01 26.69
CA ASP A 197 -10.43 27.87 26.50
C ASP A 197 -10.13 27.58 25.01
N LEU A 198 -10.63 28.39 24.08
CA LEU A 198 -10.37 28.22 22.64
C LEU A 198 -8.87 28.15 22.29
N PRO A 199 -7.96 28.95 22.87
CA PRO A 199 -6.52 28.82 22.62
C PRO A 199 -5.98 27.42 22.92
N ALA A 200 -6.47 26.76 23.98
CA ALA A 200 -6.05 25.42 24.35
C ALA A 200 -6.51 24.36 23.34
N VAL A 201 -7.67 24.55 22.71
CA VAL A 201 -8.13 23.69 21.59
C VAL A 201 -7.15 23.76 20.43
N PHE A 202 -6.75 24.97 20.02
CA PHE A 202 -5.76 25.15 18.96
C PHE A 202 -4.43 24.50 19.31
N THR A 203 -3.96 24.62 20.56
CA THR A 203 -2.73 23.94 21.01
C THR A 203 -2.84 22.42 20.86
N ARG A 204 -3.96 21.81 21.25
CA ARG A 204 -4.16 20.36 21.12
C ARG A 204 -4.18 19.92 19.66
N LEU A 205 -4.89 20.64 18.79
CA LEU A 205 -4.92 20.36 17.35
C LEU A 205 -3.54 20.48 16.72
N PHE A 206 -2.80 21.52 17.09
CA PHE A 206 -1.43 21.72 16.64
C PHE A 206 -0.50 20.60 17.12
N MET A 207 -0.64 20.15 18.37
CA MET A 207 0.14 19.02 18.88
C MET A 207 -0.14 17.73 18.10
N ILE A 208 -1.41 17.41 17.80
CA ILE A 208 -1.75 16.24 16.98
C ILE A 208 -1.01 16.32 15.63
N ALA A 209 -1.06 17.48 14.97
CA ALA A 209 -0.40 17.69 13.69
C ALA A 209 1.14 17.62 13.80
N ALA A 210 1.72 18.25 14.83
CA ALA A 210 3.17 18.26 15.07
C ALA A 210 3.70 16.84 15.30
N ILE A 211 2.99 16.05 16.10
CA ILE A 211 3.30 14.65 16.35
C ILE A 211 3.28 13.84 15.07
N ALA A 212 2.29 14.07 14.20
CA ALA A 212 2.23 13.41 12.90
C ALA A 212 3.45 13.71 12.04
N VAL A 213 3.86 14.99 12.00
CA VAL A 213 5.04 15.45 11.25
C VAL A 213 6.31 14.84 11.83
N CYS A 214 6.50 14.87 13.15
CA CYS A 214 7.66 14.31 13.83
C CYS A 214 7.79 12.80 13.56
N GLY A 215 6.69 12.05 13.70
CA GLY A 215 6.67 10.61 13.41
C GLY A 215 7.03 10.29 11.96
N ASN A 216 6.49 11.05 11.01
CA ASN A 216 6.76 10.84 9.59
C ASN A 216 8.20 11.22 9.19
N VAL A 217 8.76 12.29 9.76
CA VAL A 217 10.18 12.66 9.57
C VAL A 217 11.10 11.58 10.14
N PHE A 218 10.78 11.08 11.34
CA PHE A 218 11.53 10.00 11.98
C PHE A 218 11.55 8.74 11.10
N ALA A 219 10.38 8.28 10.64
CA ALA A 219 10.26 7.12 9.77
C ALA A 219 11.08 7.29 8.49
N ARG A 220 11.00 8.46 7.85
CA ARG A 220 11.78 8.75 6.64
C ARG A 220 13.29 8.73 6.88
N SER A 221 13.74 9.24 8.02
CA SER A 221 15.16 9.21 8.37
C SER A 221 15.67 7.79 8.61
N GLU A 222 14.83 6.95 9.22
CA GLU A 222 15.15 5.55 9.52
C GLU A 222 15.16 4.70 8.25
N SER A 223 14.17 4.85 7.37
CA SER A 223 14.16 4.15 6.07
C SER A 223 15.38 4.51 5.21
N ARG A 224 15.83 5.77 5.24
CA ARG A 224 17.06 6.20 4.53
C ARG A 224 18.31 5.52 5.09
N ARG A 225 18.46 5.49 6.42
CA ARG A 225 19.60 4.82 7.09
C ARG A 225 19.67 3.34 6.72
N ARG A 226 18.53 2.66 6.63
CA ARG A 226 18.45 1.25 6.24
C ARG A 226 18.78 1.03 4.77
N ALA A 227 18.26 1.88 3.88
CA ALA A 227 18.59 1.82 2.47
C ALA A 227 20.09 2.00 2.22
N ASP A 228 20.73 2.92 2.95
CA ASP A 228 22.18 3.13 2.88
C ASP A 228 22.96 1.92 3.41
N ALA A 229 22.54 1.32 4.53
CA ALA A 229 23.18 0.12 5.08
C ALA A 229 23.10 -1.09 4.14
N ILE A 230 21.94 -1.29 3.50
CA ILE A 230 21.75 -2.37 2.50
C ILE A 230 22.60 -2.11 1.26
N ARG A 231 22.69 -0.86 0.79
CA ARG A 231 23.53 -0.48 -0.36
C ARG A 231 25.00 -0.80 -0.07
N ILE A 232 25.52 -0.38 1.09
CA ILE A 232 26.91 -0.65 1.49
C ILE A 232 27.15 -2.16 1.58
N HIS A 233 26.24 -2.92 2.19
CA HIS A 233 26.41 -4.36 2.28
C HIS A 233 26.45 -5.04 0.90
N ARG A 234 25.60 -4.64 -0.05
CA ARG A 234 25.63 -5.15 -1.42
C ARG A 234 26.94 -4.81 -2.13
N GLU A 235 27.42 -3.58 -2.00
CA GLU A 235 28.70 -3.16 -2.57
C GLU A 235 29.87 -4.01 -2.04
N MET A 236 29.90 -4.31 -0.73
CA MET A 236 30.92 -5.18 -0.14
C MET A 236 30.84 -6.63 -0.63
N VAL A 237 29.62 -7.18 -0.78
CA VAL A 237 29.43 -8.54 -1.31
C VAL A 237 29.90 -8.63 -2.77
N ASP A 238 29.52 -7.65 -3.59
CA ASP A 238 29.95 -7.56 -4.99
C ASP A 238 31.48 -7.45 -5.11
N GLU A 239 32.14 -6.74 -4.19
CA GLU A 239 33.60 -6.62 -4.16
C GLU A 239 34.26 -7.98 -3.84
N VAL A 240 33.76 -8.68 -2.80
CA VAL A 240 34.24 -10.01 -2.41
C VAL A 240 34.05 -11.04 -3.52
N GLU A 241 32.97 -10.99 -4.29
CA GLU A 241 32.76 -11.89 -5.44
C GLU A 241 33.70 -11.59 -6.62
N ARG A 242 34.13 -10.32 -6.80
CA ARG A 242 35.05 -9.92 -7.86
C ARG A 242 36.50 -10.30 -7.58
N PHE A 243 36.94 -10.29 -6.32
CA PHE A 243 38.30 -10.68 -5.92
C PHE A 243 38.73 -12.08 -6.42
N PRO A 244 37.98 -13.18 -6.19
CA PRO A 244 38.35 -14.51 -6.68
C PRO A 244 38.26 -14.63 -8.21
N ALA A 245 37.34 -13.91 -8.85
CA ALA A 245 37.22 -13.90 -10.31
C ALA A 245 38.44 -13.22 -10.98
N GLN A 246 38.90 -12.09 -10.45
CA GLN A 246 40.12 -11.42 -10.94
C GLN A 246 41.38 -12.25 -10.66
N GLN A 247 41.46 -12.90 -9.50
CA GLN A 247 42.61 -13.73 -9.14
C GLN A 247 42.71 -15.01 -10.00
N GLN A 248 41.59 -15.62 -10.38
CA GLN A 248 41.58 -16.74 -11.34
C GLN A 248 42.00 -16.33 -12.76
N VAL A 249 41.69 -15.12 -13.20
CA VAL A 249 42.13 -14.60 -14.51
C VAL A 249 43.64 -14.33 -14.50
N ALA A 250 44.16 -13.76 -13.41
CA ALA A 250 45.59 -13.47 -13.26
C ALA A 250 46.47 -14.74 -13.14
N THR A 251 45.93 -15.86 -12.65
CA THR A 251 46.67 -17.13 -12.51
C THR A 251 46.66 -17.98 -13.79
N LYS A 252 45.83 -17.63 -14.77
CA LYS A 252 45.71 -18.33 -16.07
C LYS A 252 46.43 -17.64 -17.22
N ALA A 253 46.98 -16.44 -16.99
CA ALA A 253 47.82 -15.70 -17.93
C ALA A 253 49.30 -16.00 -17.65
#